data_AF-A0A1G2FFS4-F1
#
_entry.id   AF-A0A1G2FFS4-F1
#
_cell.length_a   1.000
_cell.length_b   1.000
_cell.length_c   1.000
_cell.angle_alpha   90.00
_cell.angle_beta   90.00
_cell.angle_gamma   90.00
#
_symmetry.space_group_name_H-M   'P 1'
#
loop_
_entity.id
_entity.type
_entity.pdbx_description
1 polymer ?
#
loop_
_entity_poly.entity_id
_entity_poly.type
_entity_poly.pdbx_seq_one_letter_code
_entity_poly.pdbx_strand_id
1 'polypeptide(L)'
;MQKKEEIIELIKNQIGSNNQKGWPVAARDRIAFPHFSQLRVTDANVGVVILWTMRDAVVPKINKENTALVANFYTPAGLDPLARNILANSFIRYVILFGEEHSSKSSGDKLSELTSANAIRAFFKKGVNENRKIDGFENAVYFDKNIPLELIEKIRANVELIDLNKEMPSASLGEQIKEANKLIGGLEKKDSFTLPQVFDYEKSEETFPYEGGPIIVHGTNIPDTWIKMIYNIYRYGKNNLMNANTDRWVKEINDMTVVIHNPQNMDLSINPFLVPLTKEKIKAYQDEILSSLLPEGKAYTYGNKLRAYYYPTSQEIKKLVNSEGYRDFEFGQGPWLDKNISYKENYCEINQIEDIIDVLKKDLYSKACVAITWHPADELMRKHKSSPCLVFLQALIQEEKLNLTVFFRSHDMVQGWPENAYGCAAIQNEIAGAIGIEPGLLIIISGSAQIYNNYYQQIKEMLKKYAGLRKDCHDKRGNYQIRIENDEIVVVVLHPENGKELEKYTGKTAYQLKDKIASSASLDTGHAIYLGTELAAAELALKDHQPFEQDMTFN
;
A
#
# COMPACT_ATOMS: atom_id res chain seq x y z
N MET A 1 14.02 -42.71 17.81
CA MET A 1 14.87 -42.29 16.66
C MET A 1 14.16 -42.50 15.33
N GLN A 2 13.70 -43.71 15.00
CA GLN A 2 13.06 -44.02 13.70
C GLN A 2 11.86 -43.11 13.34
N LYS A 3 10.89 -42.92 14.25
CA LYS A 3 9.73 -42.02 14.05
C LYS A 3 10.10 -40.55 13.81
N LYS A 4 11.20 -40.08 14.42
CA LYS A 4 11.68 -38.69 14.28
C LYS A 4 12.29 -38.46 12.91
N GLU A 5 13.11 -39.40 12.45
CA GLU A 5 13.70 -39.38 11.11
C GLU A 5 12.63 -39.48 10.02
N GLU A 6 11.60 -40.32 10.21
CA GLU A 6 10.42 -40.39 9.33
C GLU A 6 9.70 -39.04 9.22
N ILE A 7 9.43 -38.37 10.35
CA ILE A 7 8.79 -37.04 10.34
C ILE A 7 9.66 -36.01 9.64
N ILE A 8 10.98 -35.98 9.91
CA ILE A 8 11.92 -35.10 9.22
C ILE A 8 11.87 -35.33 7.71
N GLU A 9 11.78 -36.58 7.27
CA GLU A 9 11.70 -36.93 5.86
C GLU A 9 10.36 -36.51 5.24
N LEU A 10 9.24 -36.61 5.97
CA LEU A 10 7.95 -36.06 5.53
C LEU A 10 8.03 -34.55 5.32
N ILE A 11 8.63 -33.81 6.26
CA ILE A 11 8.79 -32.35 6.17
C ILE A 11 9.68 -31.96 4.98
N LYS A 12 10.71 -32.75 4.65
CA LYS A 12 11.55 -32.52 3.46
C LYS A 12 10.81 -32.80 2.15
N ASN A 13 9.84 -33.71 2.17
CA ASN A 13 9.15 -34.17 0.97
C ASN A 13 7.82 -33.46 0.70
N GLN A 14 7.29 -32.71 1.65
CA GLN A 14 6.09 -31.91 1.44
C GLN A 14 6.29 -30.85 0.36
N ILE A 15 5.18 -30.43 -0.25
CA ILE A 15 5.16 -29.40 -1.29
C ILE A 15 4.44 -28.19 -0.71
N GLY A 16 5.13 -27.04 -0.73
CA GLY A 16 4.55 -25.78 -0.29
C GLY A 16 3.59 -25.19 -1.31
N SER A 17 2.90 -24.13 -0.91
CA SER A 17 1.94 -23.37 -1.73
C SER A 17 2.51 -22.77 -3.02
N ASN A 18 3.82 -22.61 -3.11
CA ASN A 18 4.54 -22.19 -4.32
C ASN A 18 5.02 -23.36 -5.20
N ASN A 19 4.50 -24.57 -4.98
CA ASN A 19 4.92 -25.83 -5.62
C ASN A 19 6.40 -26.20 -5.39
N GLN A 20 7.09 -25.55 -4.46
CA GLN A 20 8.46 -25.92 -4.11
C GLN A 20 8.46 -26.99 -3.02
N LYS A 21 9.33 -27.98 -3.21
CA LYS A 21 9.56 -29.05 -2.24
C LYS A 21 10.19 -28.52 -0.94
N GLY A 22 9.86 -29.15 0.18
CA GLY A 22 10.43 -28.90 1.50
C GLY A 22 9.70 -27.85 2.35
N TRP A 23 10.35 -27.47 3.44
CA TRP A 23 9.88 -26.47 4.39
C TRP A 23 10.81 -25.26 4.39
N PRO A 24 10.32 -24.03 4.66
CA PRO A 24 8.96 -23.58 4.97
C PRO A 24 7.99 -23.78 3.82
N VAL A 25 6.71 -23.86 4.11
CA VAL A 25 5.66 -24.11 3.10
C VAL A 25 4.89 -22.86 2.72
N ALA A 26 5.02 -21.78 3.50
CA ALA A 26 4.36 -20.51 3.26
C ALA A 26 5.25 -19.30 3.56
N ALA A 27 5.01 -18.17 2.86
CA ALA A 27 5.70 -16.88 3.00
C ALA A 27 7.23 -16.97 3.02
N ARG A 28 7.83 -17.77 2.13
CA ARG A 28 9.29 -18.04 2.11
C ARG A 28 10.14 -16.76 1.99
N ASP A 29 9.66 -15.74 1.29
CA ASP A 29 10.32 -14.42 1.17
C ASP A 29 10.41 -13.66 2.51
N ARG A 30 9.54 -14.00 3.47
CA ARG A 30 9.49 -13.40 4.81
C ARG A 30 10.34 -14.13 5.86
N ILE A 31 10.92 -15.26 5.48
CA ILE A 31 11.70 -16.12 6.38
C ILE A 31 13.19 -15.97 6.07
N ALA A 32 14.02 -16.03 7.10
CA ALA A 32 15.46 -16.19 7.01
C ALA A 32 15.90 -17.43 7.79
N PHE A 33 16.89 -18.12 7.23
CA PHE A 33 17.54 -19.24 7.91
C PHE A 33 18.82 -18.75 8.57
N PRO A 34 19.17 -19.29 9.75
CA PRO A 34 20.44 -19.01 10.38
C PRO A 34 21.66 -19.47 9.54
N HIS A 35 21.45 -20.38 8.58
CA HIS A 35 22.45 -20.80 7.59
C HIS A 35 21.98 -20.54 6.16
N PHE A 36 22.74 -19.73 5.42
CA PHE A 36 22.41 -19.32 4.05
C PHE A 36 22.50 -20.45 3.00
N SER A 37 23.02 -21.63 3.34
CA SER A 37 23.37 -22.67 2.35
C SER A 37 22.66 -24.01 2.52
N GLN A 38 21.80 -24.21 3.53
CA GLN A 38 21.10 -25.50 3.70
C GLN A 38 19.67 -25.28 4.21
N LEU A 39 18.68 -25.72 3.43
CA LEU A 39 17.31 -26.01 3.86
C LEU A 39 17.35 -27.14 4.90
N ARG A 40 17.82 -26.83 6.11
CA ARG A 40 17.92 -27.79 7.20
C ARG A 40 16.55 -27.92 7.86
N VAL A 41 15.74 -28.81 7.31
CA VAL A 41 14.65 -29.43 8.06
C VAL A 41 15.29 -30.22 9.21
N THR A 42 15.06 -29.75 10.44
CA THR A 42 15.60 -30.34 11.67
C THR A 42 14.47 -30.49 12.69
N ASP A 43 14.81 -31.09 13.83
CA ASP A 43 13.99 -31.15 15.03
C ASP A 43 14.08 -29.88 15.89
N ALA A 44 14.61 -28.78 15.36
CA ALA A 44 14.68 -27.51 16.07
C ALA A 44 13.30 -27.06 16.54
N ASN A 45 13.22 -26.62 17.79
CA ASN A 45 11.97 -26.35 18.48
C ASN A 45 11.57 -24.86 18.49
N VAL A 46 12.47 -23.95 18.13
CA VAL A 46 12.26 -22.51 18.31
C VAL A 46 12.05 -21.78 16.98
N GLY A 47 10.90 -21.12 16.83
CA GLY A 47 10.70 -20.08 15.83
C GLY A 47 10.95 -18.70 16.43
N VAL A 48 11.63 -17.81 15.71
CA VAL A 48 11.88 -16.43 16.15
C VAL A 48 11.11 -15.45 15.28
N VAL A 49 10.38 -14.54 15.91
CA VAL A 49 9.60 -13.46 15.27
C VAL A 49 10.19 -12.10 15.67
N ILE A 50 10.61 -11.31 14.67
CA ILE A 50 11.34 -10.04 14.88
C ILE A 50 10.58 -8.78 14.43
N LEU A 51 9.25 -8.87 14.28
CA LEU A 51 8.38 -7.77 13.85
C LEU A 51 8.95 -6.97 12.65
N TRP A 52 9.14 -5.65 12.79
CA TRP A 52 9.69 -4.76 11.75
C TRP A 52 11.22 -4.64 11.77
N THR A 53 11.90 -5.22 12.75
CA THR A 53 13.36 -5.13 12.86
C THR A 53 14.06 -5.76 11.65
N MET A 54 15.13 -5.12 11.16
CA MET A 54 15.91 -5.63 10.03
C MET A 54 16.52 -7.00 10.33
N ARG A 55 16.35 -7.96 9.41
CA ARG A 55 16.88 -9.32 9.56
C ARG A 55 18.39 -9.34 9.76
N ASP A 56 19.12 -8.50 9.04
CA ASP A 56 20.58 -8.49 9.06
C ASP A 56 21.14 -8.02 10.42
N ALA A 57 20.33 -7.33 11.22
CA ALA A 57 20.69 -6.96 12.59
C ALA A 57 20.55 -8.13 13.59
N VAL A 58 19.74 -9.13 13.27
CA VAL A 58 19.35 -10.23 14.17
C VAL A 58 19.95 -11.57 13.75
N VAL A 59 19.73 -11.99 12.49
CA VAL A 59 20.06 -13.34 11.99
C VAL A 59 21.53 -13.74 12.21
N PRO A 60 22.53 -12.87 11.98
CA PRO A 60 23.93 -13.23 12.23
C PRO A 60 24.26 -13.49 13.71
N LYS A 61 23.45 -12.96 14.64
CA LYS A 61 23.71 -12.97 16.09
C LYS A 61 22.86 -13.98 16.85
N ILE A 62 21.90 -14.65 16.19
CA ILE A 62 21.03 -15.64 16.81
C ILE A 62 21.68 -17.03 16.84
N ASN A 63 21.52 -17.72 17.98
CA ASN A 63 21.93 -19.11 18.18
C ASN A 63 21.17 -20.02 17.20
N LYS A 64 21.91 -20.87 16.49
CA LYS A 64 21.42 -21.66 15.36
C LYS A 64 21.02 -23.08 15.74
N GLU A 65 21.43 -23.56 16.92
CA GLU A 65 21.36 -24.99 17.26
C GLU A 65 19.93 -25.50 17.46
N ASN A 66 19.06 -24.68 18.06
CA ASN A 66 17.65 -25.02 18.31
C ASN A 66 16.67 -24.06 17.63
N THR A 67 17.16 -23.22 16.71
CA THR A 67 16.36 -22.25 15.95
C THR A 67 15.96 -22.84 14.60
N ALA A 68 14.66 -23.06 14.41
CA ALA A 68 14.08 -23.55 13.17
C ALA A 68 14.04 -22.46 12.08
N LEU A 69 13.62 -21.25 12.45
CA LEU A 69 13.58 -20.09 11.54
C LEU A 69 13.61 -18.76 12.29
N VAL A 70 13.92 -17.70 11.55
CA VAL A 70 13.72 -16.31 11.96
C VAL A 70 12.85 -15.61 10.91
N ALA A 71 11.77 -14.96 11.31
CA ALA A 71 10.84 -14.31 10.38
C ALA A 71 10.46 -12.89 10.83
N ASN A 72 10.30 -11.99 9.85
CA ASN A 72 9.62 -10.73 10.10
C ASN A 72 8.11 -10.95 10.15
N PHE A 73 7.45 -10.27 11.08
CA PHE A 73 6.00 -10.30 11.22
C PHE A 73 5.48 -8.86 11.21
N TYR A 74 5.26 -8.34 10.01
CA TYR A 74 4.95 -6.93 9.81
C TYR A 74 3.50 -6.58 10.14
N THR A 75 2.59 -7.54 10.01
CA THR A 75 1.14 -7.30 10.03
C THR A 75 0.41 -8.49 10.64
N PRO A 76 -0.74 -8.29 11.33
CA PRO A 76 -1.55 -9.37 11.92
C PRO A 76 -1.88 -10.53 10.97
N ALA A 77 -2.08 -10.24 9.68
CA ALA A 77 -2.40 -11.24 8.68
C ALA A 77 -1.25 -12.24 8.40
N GLY A 78 -0.05 -12.02 8.97
CA GLY A 78 1.03 -13.00 8.98
C GLY A 78 0.76 -14.23 9.86
N LEU A 79 -0.33 -14.23 10.64
CA LEU A 79 -0.70 -15.38 11.49
C LEU A 79 -1.06 -16.62 10.67
N ASP A 80 -1.68 -16.45 9.51
CA ASP A 80 -2.00 -17.56 8.60
C ASP A 80 -0.74 -18.30 8.11
N PRO A 81 0.26 -17.63 7.49
CA PRO A 81 1.50 -18.30 7.12
C PRO A 81 2.33 -18.78 8.32
N LEU A 82 2.24 -18.13 9.48
CA LEU A 82 2.85 -18.63 10.72
C LEU A 82 2.26 -20.00 11.09
N ALA A 83 0.94 -20.12 11.12
CA ALA A 83 0.26 -21.37 11.44
C ALA A 83 0.56 -22.48 10.43
N ARG A 84 0.56 -22.18 9.12
CA ARG A 84 0.94 -23.14 8.07
C ARG A 84 2.34 -23.69 8.28
N ASN A 85 3.31 -22.82 8.57
CA ASN A 85 4.68 -23.25 8.76
C ASN A 85 4.89 -24.07 10.04
N ILE A 86 4.14 -23.78 11.12
CA ILE A 86 4.16 -24.60 12.33
C ILE A 86 3.51 -25.97 12.10
N LEU A 87 2.37 -26.04 11.39
CA LEU A 87 1.73 -27.34 11.08
C LEU A 87 2.58 -28.19 10.13
N ALA A 88 3.31 -27.56 9.22
CA ALA A 88 4.23 -28.21 8.30
C ALA A 88 5.60 -28.55 8.92
N ASN A 89 5.90 -28.02 10.12
CA ASN A 89 7.03 -28.43 10.93
C ASN A 89 6.65 -28.37 12.42
N SER A 90 5.92 -29.40 12.85
CA SER A 90 5.36 -29.49 14.20
C SER A 90 6.40 -29.85 15.27
N PHE A 91 7.69 -29.87 14.94
CA PHE A 91 8.76 -29.79 15.94
C PHE A 91 8.86 -28.40 16.56
N ILE A 92 8.31 -27.35 15.95
CA ILE A 92 8.27 -26.02 16.58
C ILE A 92 7.34 -26.07 17.79
N ARG A 93 7.89 -25.76 18.96
CA ARG A 93 7.23 -25.78 20.28
C ARG A 93 7.29 -24.45 21.00
N TYR A 94 8.16 -23.55 20.53
CA TYR A 94 8.35 -22.22 21.12
C TYR A 94 8.38 -21.18 20.01
N VAL A 95 7.70 -20.06 20.23
CA VAL A 95 7.81 -18.85 19.41
C VAL A 95 8.36 -17.75 20.30
N ILE A 96 9.57 -17.28 20.01
CA ILE A 96 10.17 -16.13 20.69
C ILE A 96 9.86 -14.87 19.88
N LEU A 97 9.17 -13.91 20.50
CA LEU A 97 8.74 -12.65 19.90
C LEU A 97 9.56 -11.47 20.47
N PHE A 98 10.20 -10.69 19.60
CA PHE A 98 10.83 -9.42 19.97
C PHE A 98 10.95 -8.44 18.79
N GLY A 99 11.53 -7.26 19.01
CA GLY A 99 11.85 -6.28 17.97
C GLY A 99 10.87 -5.10 17.88
N GLU A 100 11.05 -4.28 16.86
CA GLU A 100 10.34 -3.01 16.72
C GLU A 100 8.93 -3.19 16.15
N GLU A 101 7.97 -2.50 16.77
CA GLU A 101 6.59 -2.42 16.32
C GLU A 101 6.35 -1.09 15.61
N HIS A 102 5.78 -1.15 14.42
CA HIS A 102 5.48 0.02 13.60
C HIS A 102 4.04 0.06 13.09
N SER A 103 3.23 -0.97 13.36
CA SER A 103 1.83 -1.01 12.92
C SER A 103 0.87 -0.09 13.71
N SER A 104 1.37 0.70 14.68
CA SER A 104 0.50 1.24 15.73
C SER A 104 1.10 2.33 16.65
N LYS A 105 1.90 3.27 16.14
CA LYS A 105 2.27 4.44 16.96
C LYS A 105 1.14 5.46 16.95
N SER A 106 0.38 5.55 18.03
CA SER A 106 -0.43 6.72 18.39
C SER A 106 0.41 7.69 19.22
N SER A 107 0.19 8.99 19.06
CA SER A 107 0.85 10.03 19.86
C SER A 107 0.35 10.02 21.32
N GLY A 108 1.29 9.98 22.26
CA GLY A 108 1.05 10.14 23.71
C GLY A 108 0.87 8.82 24.47
N ASP A 109 1.97 8.07 24.69
CA ASP A 109 2.17 6.91 25.59
C ASP A 109 1.08 5.80 25.66
N LYS A 110 -0.01 5.90 24.92
CA LYS A 110 -1.00 4.85 24.73
C LYS A 110 -0.77 4.27 23.35
N LEU A 111 -0.02 3.18 23.30
CA LEU A 111 0.07 2.32 22.12
C LEU A 111 -1.35 1.89 21.71
N SER A 112 -1.68 1.98 20.42
CA SER A 112 -2.87 1.30 19.91
C SER A 112 -2.77 -0.18 20.28
N GLU A 113 -3.86 -0.77 20.78
CA GLU A 113 -3.87 -2.19 21.12
C GLU A 113 -3.87 -3.09 19.86
N LEU A 114 -4.07 -2.51 18.67
CA LEU A 114 -4.16 -3.22 17.40
C LEU A 114 -2.79 -3.35 16.71
N THR A 115 -1.82 -3.89 17.43
CA THR A 115 -0.44 -4.09 16.93
C THR A 115 -0.24 -5.50 16.39
N SER A 116 0.82 -5.70 15.61
CA SER A 116 1.22 -7.02 15.12
C SER A 116 1.66 -7.93 16.27
N ALA A 117 2.38 -7.39 17.25
CA ALA A 117 2.71 -8.10 18.48
C ALA A 117 1.45 -8.51 19.27
N ASN A 118 0.48 -7.60 19.42
CA ASN A 118 -0.78 -7.87 20.11
C ASN A 118 -1.67 -8.87 19.38
N ALA A 119 -1.63 -8.91 18.05
CA ALA A 119 -2.33 -9.93 17.27
C ALA A 119 -1.80 -11.34 17.59
N ILE A 120 -0.47 -11.50 17.66
CA ILE A 120 0.15 -12.78 18.08
C ILE A 120 -0.25 -13.13 19.51
N ARG A 121 -0.18 -12.17 20.44
CA ARG A 121 -0.61 -12.38 21.83
C ARG A 121 -2.07 -12.83 21.90
N ALA A 122 -2.95 -12.16 21.17
CA ALA A 122 -4.38 -12.47 21.14
C ALA A 122 -4.64 -13.85 20.52
N PHE A 123 -3.91 -14.23 19.47
CA PHE A 123 -3.96 -15.57 18.88
C PHE A 123 -3.61 -16.65 19.92
N PHE A 124 -2.46 -16.56 20.58
CA PHE A 124 -2.08 -17.58 21.58
C PHE A 124 -3.02 -17.57 22.80
N LYS A 125 -3.49 -16.40 23.25
CA LYS A 125 -4.35 -16.27 24.43
C LYS A 125 -5.81 -16.68 24.21
N LYS A 126 -6.42 -16.26 23.11
CA LYS A 126 -7.86 -16.43 22.84
C LYS A 126 -8.15 -17.42 21.71
N GLY A 127 -7.28 -17.47 20.71
CA GLY A 127 -7.43 -18.31 19.53
C GLY A 127 -8.30 -17.70 18.46
N VAL A 128 -8.88 -18.59 17.66
CA VAL A 128 -9.66 -18.24 16.48
C VAL A 128 -11.11 -18.65 16.70
N ASN A 129 -12.03 -17.72 16.54
CA ASN A 129 -13.46 -17.97 16.70
C ASN A 129 -14.07 -18.70 15.49
N GLU A 130 -15.34 -19.08 15.59
CA GLU A 130 -16.09 -19.80 14.54
C GLU A 130 -16.13 -19.07 13.18
N ASN A 131 -16.01 -17.73 13.21
CA ASN A 131 -15.95 -16.90 12.02
C ASN A 131 -14.53 -16.79 11.44
N ARG A 132 -13.58 -17.59 11.93
CA ARG A 132 -12.16 -17.63 11.52
C ARG A 132 -11.41 -16.32 11.79
N LYS A 133 -11.86 -15.57 12.79
CA LYS A 133 -11.33 -14.28 13.22
C LYS A 133 -10.74 -14.38 14.62
N ILE A 134 -9.97 -13.38 15.04
CA ILE A 134 -9.46 -13.25 16.41
C ILE A 134 -10.20 -12.11 17.09
N ASP A 135 -10.70 -12.34 18.30
CA ASP A 135 -11.45 -11.33 19.06
C ASP A 135 -10.58 -10.10 19.41
N GLY A 136 -11.00 -8.92 18.95
CA GLY A 136 -10.26 -7.67 18.98
C GLY A 136 -9.40 -7.41 17.72
N PHE A 137 -9.35 -8.35 16.77
CA PHE A 137 -8.62 -8.26 15.50
C PHE A 137 -9.49 -8.73 14.32
N GLU A 138 -10.81 -8.63 14.44
CA GLU A 138 -11.80 -9.21 13.52
C GLU A 138 -11.67 -8.68 12.10
N ASN A 139 -11.22 -7.44 11.97
CA ASN A 139 -10.96 -6.83 10.67
C ASN A 139 -9.53 -7.13 10.19
N ALA A 140 -8.57 -7.34 11.08
CA ALA A 140 -7.16 -7.50 10.69
C ALA A 140 -6.76 -8.95 10.35
N VAL A 141 -7.47 -9.94 10.89
CA VAL A 141 -7.11 -11.36 10.77
C VAL A 141 -8.30 -12.19 10.30
N TYR A 142 -8.10 -12.91 9.20
CA TYR A 142 -8.96 -13.98 8.75
C TYR A 142 -8.09 -15.20 8.45
N PHE A 143 -8.34 -16.32 9.13
CA PHE A 143 -7.65 -17.59 8.87
C PHE A 143 -8.29 -18.29 7.68
N ASP A 144 -7.46 -18.77 6.75
CA ASP A 144 -7.94 -19.47 5.56
C ASP A 144 -8.82 -20.67 5.94
N LYS A 145 -9.93 -20.82 5.22
CA LYS A 145 -10.91 -21.89 5.44
C LYS A 145 -10.34 -23.29 5.22
N ASN A 146 -9.28 -23.40 4.42
CA ASN A 146 -8.61 -24.66 4.12
C ASN A 146 -7.84 -25.22 5.32
N ILE A 147 -7.52 -24.40 6.34
CA ILE A 147 -6.93 -24.88 7.60
C ILE A 147 -8.06 -25.23 8.58
N PRO A 148 -8.20 -26.48 9.02
CA PRO A 148 -9.17 -26.85 10.05
C PRO A 148 -8.95 -26.09 11.37
N LEU A 149 -10.04 -25.57 11.97
CA LEU A 149 -9.99 -24.85 13.25
C LEU A 149 -9.37 -25.71 14.37
N GLU A 150 -9.63 -27.02 14.39
CA GLU A 150 -9.04 -27.96 15.35
C GLU A 150 -7.50 -27.95 15.30
N LEU A 151 -6.91 -27.88 14.11
CA LEU A 151 -5.46 -27.85 13.96
C LEU A 151 -4.87 -26.52 14.41
N ILE A 152 -5.60 -25.42 14.23
CA ILE A 152 -5.21 -24.11 14.76
C ILE A 152 -5.19 -24.14 16.30
N GLU A 153 -6.21 -24.70 16.93
CA GLU A 153 -6.24 -24.89 18.39
C GLU A 153 -5.15 -25.87 18.86
N LYS A 154 -4.83 -26.89 18.07
CA LYS A 154 -3.71 -27.80 18.35
C LYS A 154 -2.36 -27.07 18.41
N ILE A 155 -2.13 -26.05 17.57
CA ILE A 155 -0.95 -25.18 17.67
C ILE A 155 -0.93 -24.51 19.03
N ARG A 156 -2.01 -23.83 19.42
CA ARG A 156 -2.09 -23.10 20.69
C ARG A 156 -1.86 -23.98 21.91
N ALA A 157 -2.39 -25.20 21.88
CA ALA A 157 -2.24 -26.15 22.97
C ALA A 157 -0.81 -26.70 23.12
N ASN A 158 0.00 -26.65 22.06
CA ASN A 158 1.32 -27.30 22.04
C ASN A 158 2.50 -26.34 21.85
N VAL A 159 2.27 -25.12 21.40
CA VAL A 159 3.30 -24.11 21.13
C VAL A 159 3.19 -22.98 22.13
N GLU A 160 4.31 -22.69 22.79
CA GLU A 160 4.43 -21.62 23.78
C GLU A 160 4.93 -20.33 23.13
N LEU A 161 4.28 -19.20 23.43
CA LEU A 161 4.74 -17.87 23.05
C LEU A 161 5.57 -17.28 24.20
N ILE A 162 6.83 -16.98 23.93
CA ILE A 162 7.72 -16.24 24.83
C ILE A 162 7.91 -14.84 24.24
N ASP A 163 7.52 -13.82 25.00
CA ASP A 163 7.39 -12.46 24.47
C ASP A 163 8.31 -11.49 25.19
N LEU A 164 9.52 -11.34 24.63
CA LEU A 164 10.55 -10.48 25.19
C LEU A 164 10.19 -8.99 25.07
N ASN A 165 9.31 -8.59 24.13
CA ASN A 165 8.83 -7.22 24.09
C ASN A 165 7.96 -6.88 25.31
N LYS A 166 7.28 -7.87 25.88
CA LYS A 166 6.48 -7.71 27.09
C LYS A 166 7.30 -7.92 28.37
N GLU A 167 8.19 -8.90 28.36
CA GLU A 167 9.04 -9.23 29.51
C GLU A 167 10.17 -8.20 29.72
N MET A 168 10.65 -7.59 28.64
CA MET A 168 11.78 -6.65 28.63
C MET A 168 11.46 -5.38 27.82
N PRO A 169 10.45 -4.57 28.21
CA PRO A 169 9.92 -3.48 27.38
C PRO A 169 10.88 -2.31 27.12
N SER A 170 11.93 -2.16 27.93
CA SER A 170 12.94 -1.09 27.79
C SER A 170 14.31 -1.61 27.36
N ALA A 171 14.41 -2.90 27.02
CA ALA A 171 15.66 -3.50 26.59
C ALA A 171 16.01 -3.06 25.17
N SER A 172 17.28 -2.76 24.94
CA SER A 172 17.83 -2.57 23.60
C SER A 172 17.71 -3.86 22.77
N LEU A 173 17.75 -3.73 21.44
CA LEU A 173 17.76 -4.88 20.54
C LEU A 173 18.88 -5.88 20.89
N GLY A 174 20.07 -5.39 21.30
CA GLY A 174 21.19 -6.24 21.68
C GLY A 174 20.92 -7.08 22.93
N GLU A 175 20.24 -6.51 23.92
CA GLU A 175 19.84 -7.22 25.15
C GLU A 175 18.75 -8.26 24.86
N GLN A 176 17.76 -7.93 24.03
CA GLN A 176 16.74 -8.88 23.60
C GLN A 176 17.34 -10.08 22.85
N ILE A 177 18.30 -9.85 21.94
CA ILE A 177 19.03 -10.93 21.23
C ILE A 177 19.80 -11.81 22.22
N LYS A 178 20.43 -11.21 23.23
CA LYS A 178 21.18 -11.95 24.25
C LYS A 178 20.26 -12.87 25.06
N GLU A 179 19.12 -12.37 25.50
CA GLU A 179 18.16 -13.21 26.24
C GLU A 179 17.53 -14.27 25.34
N ALA A 180 17.16 -13.94 24.10
CA ALA A 180 16.68 -14.90 23.12
C ALA A 180 17.67 -16.07 22.93
N ASN A 181 18.98 -15.79 22.82
CA ASN A 181 20.01 -16.82 22.69
C ASN A 181 20.14 -17.72 23.91
N LYS A 182 20.00 -17.15 25.11
CA LYS A 182 19.99 -17.90 26.37
C LYS A 182 18.79 -18.83 26.43
N LEU A 183 17.60 -18.35 26.06
CA LEU A 183 16.38 -19.15 25.95
C LEU A 183 16.54 -20.28 24.92
N ILE A 184 17.01 -19.97 23.71
CA ILE A 184 17.23 -20.97 22.65
C ILE A 184 18.12 -22.13 23.13
N GLY A 185 19.17 -21.84 23.91
CA GLY A 185 20.08 -22.85 24.46
C GLY A 185 19.54 -23.60 25.68
N GLY A 186 18.56 -23.05 26.40
CA GLY A 186 18.02 -23.63 27.64
C GLY A 186 16.64 -24.29 27.50
N LEU A 187 15.87 -23.99 26.45
CA LEU A 187 14.55 -24.56 26.23
C LEU A 187 14.62 -26.06 25.92
N GLU A 188 13.73 -26.82 26.56
CA GLU A 188 13.61 -28.27 26.39
C GLU A 188 13.32 -28.64 24.93
N LYS A 189 14.07 -29.60 24.37
CA LYS A 189 13.74 -30.19 23.07
C LYS A 189 12.63 -31.22 23.23
N LYS A 190 11.45 -30.92 22.70
CA LYS A 190 10.30 -31.82 22.67
C LYS A 190 10.07 -32.38 21.27
N ASP A 191 9.41 -33.52 21.21
CA ASP A 191 9.01 -34.16 19.95
C ASP A 191 7.85 -33.44 19.26
N SER A 192 7.66 -33.78 17.98
CA SER A 192 6.59 -33.28 17.12
C SER A 192 5.20 -33.57 17.71
N PHE A 193 4.35 -32.55 17.80
CA PHE A 193 3.00 -32.68 18.39
C PHE A 193 1.93 -33.21 17.41
N THR A 194 2.26 -33.33 16.13
CA THR A 194 1.37 -33.89 15.10
C THR A 194 2.18 -34.43 13.92
N LEU A 195 1.52 -35.07 12.94
CA LEU A 195 2.14 -35.32 11.64
C LEU A 195 2.18 -34.01 10.83
N PRO A 196 3.27 -33.76 10.07
CA PRO A 196 3.39 -32.59 9.21
C PRO A 196 2.25 -32.52 8.21
N GLN A 197 1.65 -31.34 8.08
CA GLN A 197 0.51 -31.10 7.18
C GLN A 197 0.70 -29.80 6.41
N VAL A 198 0.27 -29.81 5.14
CA VAL A 198 0.28 -28.65 4.25
C VAL A 198 -1.12 -28.38 3.73
N PHE A 199 -1.41 -27.11 3.48
CA PHE A 199 -2.71 -26.64 3.01
C PHE A 199 -2.50 -25.67 1.86
N ASP A 200 -3.26 -25.86 0.78
CA ASP A 200 -3.33 -24.88 -0.30
C ASP A 200 -4.02 -23.60 0.17
N TYR A 201 -3.70 -22.47 -0.48
CA TYR A 201 -4.45 -21.23 -0.27
C TYR A 201 -5.82 -21.31 -0.93
N GLU A 202 -6.80 -20.62 -0.34
CA GLU A 202 -8.07 -20.35 -1.02
C GLU A 202 -7.81 -19.69 -2.39
N LYS A 203 -8.40 -20.27 -3.43
CA LYS A 203 -8.30 -19.73 -4.80
C LYS A 203 -9.13 -18.46 -4.91
N SER A 204 -8.60 -17.43 -5.55
CA SER A 204 -9.38 -16.23 -5.89
C SER A 204 -10.49 -16.54 -6.88
N GLU A 205 -11.58 -15.77 -6.77
CA GLU A 205 -12.62 -15.73 -7.79
C GLU A 205 -12.03 -15.23 -9.13
N GLU A 206 -12.62 -15.71 -10.24
CA GLU A 206 -12.25 -15.23 -11.57
C GLU A 206 -12.54 -13.74 -11.72
N THR A 207 -11.67 -13.07 -12.49
CA THR A 207 -11.66 -11.63 -12.61
C THR A 207 -12.28 -11.23 -13.94
N PHE A 208 -12.95 -10.08 -13.99
CA PHE A 208 -13.47 -9.58 -15.25
C PHE A 208 -12.33 -9.34 -16.23
N PRO A 209 -12.59 -9.46 -17.55
CA PRO A 209 -11.62 -9.07 -18.56
C PRO A 209 -11.12 -7.64 -18.32
N TYR A 210 -9.83 -7.46 -18.56
CA TYR A 210 -9.12 -6.21 -18.42
C TYR A 210 -8.04 -6.24 -19.49
N GLU A 211 -8.07 -5.23 -20.36
CA GLU A 211 -7.24 -5.14 -21.56
C GLU A 211 -5.77 -4.83 -21.28
N GLY A 212 -5.46 -4.41 -20.05
CA GLY A 212 -4.15 -3.88 -19.67
C GLY A 212 -4.15 -2.34 -19.69
N GLY A 213 -3.17 -1.73 -19.03
CA GLY A 213 -2.99 -0.27 -19.00
C GLY A 213 -3.73 0.48 -17.88
N PRO A 214 -3.52 1.79 -17.75
CA PRO A 214 -3.97 2.55 -16.58
C PRO A 214 -5.49 2.52 -16.38
N ILE A 215 -5.94 2.20 -15.17
CA ILE A 215 -7.32 2.50 -14.73
C ILE A 215 -7.28 3.78 -13.91
N ILE A 216 -8.06 4.78 -14.32
CA ILE A 216 -8.18 6.05 -13.63
C ILE A 216 -9.38 6.00 -12.67
N VAL A 217 -9.15 6.30 -11.39
CA VAL A 217 -10.18 6.32 -10.36
C VAL A 217 -10.27 7.72 -9.76
N HIS A 218 -11.44 8.34 -9.85
CA HIS A 218 -11.72 9.61 -9.21
C HIS A 218 -12.47 9.41 -7.90
N GLY A 219 -12.08 10.15 -6.86
CA GLY A 219 -12.85 10.20 -5.61
C GLY A 219 -12.77 11.55 -4.92
N THR A 220 -13.77 11.81 -4.09
CA THR A 220 -13.97 13.12 -3.46
C THR A 220 -12.94 13.37 -2.36
N ASN A 221 -12.69 12.36 -1.53
CA ASN A 221 -11.71 12.38 -0.45
C ASN A 221 -10.98 11.03 -0.38
N ILE A 222 -9.97 10.91 0.49
CA ILE A 222 -9.14 9.71 0.60
C ILE A 222 -9.98 8.44 0.87
N PRO A 223 -10.90 8.40 1.86
CA PRO A 223 -11.69 7.20 2.13
C PRO A 223 -12.65 6.76 1.01
N ASP A 224 -13.36 7.70 0.37
CA ASP A 224 -14.20 7.40 -0.81
C ASP A 224 -13.37 6.78 -1.94
N THR A 225 -12.25 7.44 -2.23
CA THR A 225 -11.35 7.00 -3.30
C THR A 225 -10.78 5.62 -3.02
N TRP A 226 -10.49 5.32 -1.75
CA TRP A 226 -9.98 4.03 -1.32
C TRP A 226 -10.90 2.87 -1.69
N ILE A 227 -12.20 3.02 -1.41
CA ILE A 227 -13.23 2.03 -1.72
C ILE A 227 -13.32 1.82 -3.24
N LYS A 228 -13.36 2.90 -4.01
CA LYS A 228 -13.47 2.86 -5.48
C LYS A 228 -12.26 2.18 -6.11
N MET A 229 -11.05 2.43 -5.62
CA MET A 229 -9.84 1.75 -6.06
C MET A 229 -9.91 0.24 -5.79
N ILE A 230 -10.28 -0.15 -4.58
CA ILE A 230 -10.32 -1.56 -4.19
C ILE A 230 -11.41 -2.32 -4.95
N TYR A 231 -12.54 -1.67 -5.24
CA TYR A 231 -13.55 -2.22 -6.14
C TYR A 231 -12.97 -2.52 -7.52
N ASN A 232 -12.22 -1.59 -8.12
CA ASN A 232 -11.62 -1.78 -9.44
C ASN A 232 -10.60 -2.92 -9.44
N ILE A 233 -9.70 -2.99 -8.46
CA ILE A 233 -8.71 -4.09 -8.36
C ILE A 233 -9.41 -5.43 -8.11
N TYR A 234 -10.38 -5.46 -7.19
CA TYR A 234 -11.15 -6.67 -6.90
C TYR A 234 -11.91 -7.17 -8.13
N ARG A 235 -12.46 -6.28 -8.95
CA ARG A 235 -13.22 -6.64 -10.15
C ARG A 235 -12.34 -7.01 -11.34
N TYR A 236 -11.35 -6.19 -11.66
CA TYR A 236 -10.59 -6.25 -12.93
C TYR A 236 -9.14 -6.71 -12.78
N GLY A 237 -8.57 -6.57 -11.58
CA GLY A 237 -7.16 -6.89 -11.35
C GLY A 237 -6.84 -8.34 -11.70
N LYS A 238 -5.62 -8.58 -12.19
CA LYS A 238 -5.13 -9.91 -12.58
C LYS A 238 -4.41 -10.57 -11.41
N ASN A 239 -4.53 -11.89 -11.30
CA ASN A 239 -3.79 -12.65 -10.30
C ASN A 239 -2.33 -12.79 -10.75
N ASN A 240 -1.39 -12.30 -9.94
CA ASN A 240 0.03 -12.43 -10.18
C ASN A 240 0.75 -12.89 -8.91
N LEU A 241 1.89 -13.57 -9.12
CA LEU A 241 2.83 -13.87 -8.05
C LEU A 241 3.70 -12.65 -7.79
N MET A 242 3.85 -12.27 -6.52
CA MET A 242 4.71 -11.15 -6.10
C MET A 242 6.18 -11.32 -6.53
N ASN A 243 6.67 -12.56 -6.61
CA ASN A 243 7.93 -12.94 -7.26
C ASN A 243 7.97 -14.46 -7.49
N ALA A 244 8.92 -14.95 -8.28
CA ALA A 244 9.01 -16.36 -8.65
C ALA A 244 9.29 -17.32 -7.47
N ASN A 245 9.75 -16.82 -6.32
CA ASN A 245 10.16 -17.63 -5.17
C ASN A 245 9.24 -17.48 -3.96
N THR A 246 8.08 -16.85 -4.12
CA THR A 246 7.07 -16.70 -3.06
C THR A 246 5.76 -17.37 -3.47
N ASP A 247 4.91 -17.57 -2.48
CA ASP A 247 3.53 -18.03 -2.56
C ASP A 247 2.53 -16.89 -2.32
N ARG A 248 3.02 -15.66 -2.22
CA ARG A 248 2.21 -14.46 -2.02
C ARG A 248 1.60 -14.04 -3.34
N TRP A 249 0.38 -14.50 -3.56
CA TRP A 249 -0.47 -14.08 -4.66
C TRP A 249 -1.08 -12.70 -4.36
N VAL A 250 -1.12 -11.88 -5.40
CA VAL A 250 -1.81 -10.60 -5.40
C VAL A 250 -2.79 -10.51 -6.56
N LYS A 251 -3.84 -9.74 -6.36
CA LYS A 251 -4.65 -9.17 -7.43
C LYS A 251 -4.09 -7.80 -7.72
N GLU A 252 -3.69 -7.53 -8.94
CA GLU A 252 -3.11 -6.23 -9.27
C GLU A 252 -3.63 -5.61 -10.56
N ILE A 253 -3.63 -4.28 -10.57
CA ILE A 253 -3.78 -3.44 -11.76
C ILE A 253 -2.46 -2.68 -11.91
N ASN A 254 -1.91 -2.66 -13.11
CA ASN A 254 -0.73 -1.87 -13.38
C ASN A 254 -1.12 -0.43 -13.70
N ASP A 255 -0.29 0.51 -13.25
CA ASP A 255 -0.42 1.95 -13.51
C ASP A 255 -1.79 2.54 -13.11
N MET A 256 -2.40 2.01 -12.05
CA MET A 256 -3.63 2.59 -11.52
C MET A 256 -3.36 4.04 -11.11
N THR A 257 -4.12 4.96 -11.68
CA THR A 257 -4.02 6.40 -11.42
C THR A 257 -5.22 6.84 -10.61
N VAL A 258 -4.95 7.38 -9.43
CA VAL A 258 -6.00 7.80 -8.51
C VAL A 258 -5.99 9.31 -8.40
N VAL A 259 -7.14 9.95 -8.58
CA VAL A 259 -7.33 11.40 -8.51
C VAL A 259 -8.24 11.74 -7.34
N ILE A 260 -7.69 12.43 -6.34
CA ILE A 260 -8.39 12.82 -5.13
C ILE A 260 -8.66 14.33 -5.20
N HIS A 261 -9.94 14.70 -5.23
CA HIS A 261 -10.37 16.09 -5.45
C HIS A 261 -10.22 16.98 -4.21
N ASN A 262 -10.45 16.42 -3.02
CA ASN A 262 -10.27 17.12 -1.75
C ASN A 262 -9.43 16.25 -0.80
N PRO A 263 -8.09 16.17 -1.02
CA PRO A 263 -7.20 15.31 -0.24
C PRO A 263 -7.04 15.76 1.22
N GLN A 264 -7.38 17.02 1.53
CA GLN A 264 -7.32 17.56 2.90
C GLN A 264 -8.58 17.23 3.72
N ASN A 265 -9.64 16.72 3.10
CA ASN A 265 -10.85 16.32 3.80
C ASN A 265 -10.61 15.03 4.62
N MET A 266 -10.52 15.20 5.93
CA MET A 266 -10.36 14.15 6.95
C MET A 266 -11.69 13.55 7.41
N ASP A 267 -12.66 13.35 6.52
CA ASP A 267 -13.90 12.66 6.84
C ASP A 267 -13.66 11.16 7.05
N LEU A 268 -13.36 10.80 8.29
CA LEU A 268 -13.14 9.41 8.72
C LEU A 268 -14.44 8.69 9.11
N SER A 269 -15.62 9.27 8.84
CA SER A 269 -16.90 8.55 9.02
C SER A 269 -16.95 7.29 8.16
N ILE A 270 -16.25 7.33 7.03
CA ILE A 270 -15.96 6.20 6.17
C ILE A 270 -14.57 5.68 6.55
N ASN A 271 -14.53 4.55 7.26
CA ASN A 271 -13.31 3.82 7.56
C ASN A 271 -13.42 2.42 6.95
N PRO A 272 -13.05 2.26 5.67
CA PRO A 272 -13.49 1.09 4.93
C PRO A 272 -12.69 -0.17 5.26
N PHE A 273 -11.49 -0.06 5.84
CA PHE A 273 -10.53 -1.17 5.86
C PHE A 273 -10.11 -1.62 7.25
N LEU A 274 -9.27 -2.66 7.19
CA LEU A 274 -8.82 -3.55 8.27
C LEU A 274 -7.94 -2.86 9.30
N VAL A 275 -7.22 -1.84 8.85
CA VAL A 275 -6.41 -0.97 9.69
C VAL A 275 -7.23 0.29 9.94
N PRO A 276 -7.69 0.56 11.17
CA PRO A 276 -8.51 1.73 11.42
C PRO A 276 -7.70 2.99 11.13
N LEU A 277 -8.20 3.79 10.18
CA LEU A 277 -7.79 5.17 10.06
C LEU A 277 -8.24 5.93 11.31
N THR A 278 -7.31 6.32 12.15
CA THR A 278 -7.56 7.24 13.25
C THR A 278 -6.81 8.54 13.02
N LYS A 279 -7.29 9.64 13.58
CA LYS A 279 -6.63 10.94 13.45
C LYS A 279 -5.20 10.89 13.98
N GLU A 280 -5.00 10.16 15.08
CA GLU A 280 -3.70 9.99 15.75
C GLU A 280 -2.74 9.21 14.87
N LYS A 281 -3.20 8.12 14.24
CA LYS A 281 -2.37 7.32 13.33
C LYS A 281 -1.94 8.12 12.11
N ILE A 282 -2.90 8.84 11.51
CA ILE A 282 -2.64 9.70 10.37
C ILE A 282 -1.64 10.78 10.77
N LYS A 283 -1.85 11.44 11.91
CA LYS A 283 -0.94 12.47 12.41
C LYS A 283 0.47 11.95 12.66
N ALA A 284 0.61 10.78 13.31
CA ALA A 284 1.91 10.16 13.54
C ALA A 284 2.64 9.83 12.22
N TYR A 285 1.92 9.35 11.21
CA TYR A 285 2.50 9.09 9.89
C TYR A 285 2.89 10.39 9.17
N GLN A 286 2.06 11.43 9.27
CA GLN A 286 2.38 12.76 8.76
C GLN A 286 3.63 13.32 9.42
N ASP A 287 3.77 13.20 10.74
CA ASP A 287 4.97 13.67 11.45
C ASP A 287 6.22 12.92 10.99
N GLU A 288 6.13 11.61 10.71
CA GLU A 288 7.25 10.84 10.16
C GLU A 288 7.61 11.25 8.72
N ILE A 289 6.63 11.39 7.83
CA ILE A 289 6.91 11.73 6.42
C ILE A 289 7.34 13.18 6.22
N LEU A 290 6.97 14.08 7.13
CA LEU A 290 7.43 15.47 7.14
C LEU A 290 8.77 15.64 7.89
N SER A 291 9.30 14.58 8.50
CA SER A 291 10.60 14.61 9.21
C SER A 291 11.75 14.14 8.33
N SER A 292 12.93 14.74 8.51
CA SER A 292 14.18 14.27 7.92
C SER A 292 14.84 13.12 8.69
N LEU A 293 14.34 12.78 9.88
CA LEU A 293 14.98 11.81 10.77
C LEU A 293 14.82 10.38 10.26
N LEU A 294 15.92 9.62 10.37
CA LEU A 294 15.92 8.17 10.20
C LEU A 294 16.02 7.50 11.58
N PRO A 295 14.94 6.90 12.10
CA PRO A 295 14.98 6.17 13.36
C PRO A 295 15.95 4.98 13.32
N GLU A 296 16.56 4.65 14.46
CA GLU A 296 17.40 3.45 14.60
C GLU A 296 16.62 2.18 14.19
N GLY A 297 17.28 1.28 13.46
CA GLY A 297 16.68 0.03 13.01
C GLY A 297 15.81 0.12 11.75
N LYS A 298 15.57 1.32 11.19
CA LYS A 298 14.93 1.48 9.87
C LYS A 298 15.97 1.56 8.75
N ALA A 299 15.65 0.96 7.60
CA ALA A 299 16.47 1.10 6.40
C ALA A 299 16.29 2.48 5.74
N TYR A 300 15.06 3.01 5.74
CA TYR A 300 14.71 4.35 5.27
C TYR A 300 13.35 4.78 5.83
N THR A 301 13.06 6.07 5.77
CA THR A 301 11.70 6.63 5.78
C THR A 301 11.52 7.50 4.52
N TYR A 302 10.28 7.71 4.07
CA TYR A 302 10.06 8.60 2.92
C TYR A 302 10.45 10.04 3.25
N GLY A 303 10.15 10.51 4.46
CA GLY A 303 10.56 11.83 4.92
C GLY A 303 12.08 12.02 4.89
N ASN A 304 12.84 11.05 5.42
CA ASN A 304 14.31 11.09 5.36
C ASN A 304 14.81 11.13 3.90
N LYS A 305 14.28 10.28 3.01
CA LYS A 305 14.68 10.30 1.60
C LYS A 305 14.29 11.60 0.89
N LEU A 306 13.20 12.27 1.27
CA LEU A 306 12.78 13.55 0.65
C LEU A 306 13.53 14.76 1.22
N ARG A 307 13.85 14.76 2.52
CA ARG A 307 14.32 15.94 3.26
C ARG A 307 15.78 15.88 3.70
N ALA A 308 16.38 14.70 3.64
CA ALA A 308 17.79 14.45 3.88
C ALA A 308 18.30 13.46 2.82
N TYR A 309 18.06 13.79 1.55
CA TYR A 309 18.49 12.96 0.43
C TYR A 309 20.01 12.87 0.42
N TYR A 310 20.53 11.67 0.69
CA TYR A 310 21.96 11.43 0.81
C TYR A 310 22.67 11.58 -0.52
N TYR A 311 23.81 12.28 -0.51
CA TYR A 311 24.76 12.34 -1.61
C TYR A 311 26.18 12.02 -1.10
N PRO A 312 26.91 11.09 -1.73
CA PRO A 312 28.09 10.46 -1.15
C PRO A 312 29.34 11.36 -1.06
N THR A 313 29.39 12.49 -1.75
CA THR A 313 30.59 13.33 -1.85
C THR A 313 30.26 14.81 -1.65
N SER A 314 30.50 15.30 -0.43
CA SER A 314 30.28 16.73 -0.11
C SER A 314 31.20 17.66 -0.91
N GLN A 315 32.43 17.23 -1.19
CA GLN A 315 33.43 18.04 -1.90
C GLN A 315 33.06 18.31 -3.37
N GLU A 316 32.50 17.32 -4.05
CA GLU A 316 32.09 17.45 -5.46
C GLU A 316 30.93 18.43 -5.59
N ILE A 317 29.94 18.32 -4.70
CA ILE A 317 28.82 19.27 -4.64
C ILE A 317 29.34 20.67 -4.34
N LYS A 318 30.20 20.85 -3.31
CA LYS A 318 30.82 22.14 -3.00
C LYS A 318 31.53 22.73 -4.22
N LYS A 319 32.27 21.92 -4.98
CA LYS A 319 32.96 22.38 -6.19
C LYS A 319 31.98 22.79 -7.29
N LEU A 320 30.91 22.03 -7.48
CA LEU A 320 29.87 22.30 -8.47
C LEU A 320 29.13 23.61 -8.16
N VAL A 321 28.60 23.76 -6.94
CA VAL A 321 27.80 24.94 -6.55
C VAL A 321 28.62 26.23 -6.53
N ASN A 322 29.94 26.12 -6.36
CA ASN A 322 30.86 27.26 -6.42
C ASN A 322 31.45 27.51 -7.82
N SER A 323 31.12 26.69 -8.82
CA SER A 323 31.60 26.91 -10.19
C SER A 323 30.91 28.11 -10.84
N GLU A 324 31.66 28.90 -11.61
CA GLU A 324 31.17 30.09 -12.32
C GLU A 324 29.96 29.76 -13.20
N GLY A 325 30.06 28.68 -14.00
CA GLY A 325 28.97 28.23 -14.86
C GLY A 325 27.68 27.88 -14.10
N TYR A 326 27.77 27.29 -12.90
CA TYR A 326 26.58 26.99 -12.10
C TYR A 326 25.94 28.27 -11.51
N ARG A 327 26.78 29.20 -11.04
CA ARG A 327 26.33 30.47 -10.45
C ARG A 327 25.69 31.41 -11.48
N ASP A 328 26.16 31.36 -12.73
CA ASP A 328 25.66 32.20 -13.81
C ASP A 328 24.43 31.60 -14.53
N PHE A 329 24.27 30.27 -14.53
CA PHE A 329 23.25 29.57 -15.32
C PHE A 329 21.90 29.42 -14.61
N GLU A 330 21.85 29.00 -13.35
CA GLU A 330 20.56 28.62 -12.74
C GLU A 330 19.79 29.82 -12.16
N PHE A 331 20.45 30.79 -11.53
CA PHE A 331 19.76 31.93 -10.90
C PHE A 331 20.69 33.15 -10.82
N GLY A 332 20.52 34.10 -11.74
CA GLY A 332 21.26 35.36 -11.75
C GLY A 332 21.39 35.97 -10.35
N GLN A 333 22.63 36.03 -9.87
CA GLN A 333 23.09 36.66 -8.63
C GLN A 333 22.30 36.30 -7.34
N GLY A 334 22.55 35.12 -6.77
CA GLY A 334 22.32 34.89 -5.34
C GLY A 334 22.66 33.48 -4.82
N PRO A 335 22.90 33.31 -3.50
CA PRO A 335 23.24 32.02 -2.89
C PRO A 335 21.98 31.24 -2.45
N TRP A 336 21.36 30.44 -3.32
CA TRP A 336 19.99 29.96 -3.01
C TRP A 336 19.69 28.46 -3.07
N LEU A 337 20.53 27.59 -3.65
CA LEU A 337 20.35 26.13 -3.51
C LEU A 337 21.22 25.50 -2.40
N ASP A 338 22.35 26.13 -2.07
CA ASP A 338 23.27 25.62 -1.06
C ASP A 338 22.65 25.56 0.35
N LYS A 339 21.70 26.46 0.65
CA LYS A 339 21.06 26.53 1.98
C LYS A 339 20.23 25.29 2.32
N ASN A 340 19.78 24.55 1.31
CA ASN A 340 18.99 23.33 1.48
C ASN A 340 19.89 22.08 1.56
N ILE A 341 21.21 22.27 1.51
CA ILE A 341 22.23 21.22 1.59
C ILE A 341 22.88 21.25 2.97
N SER A 342 22.75 20.16 3.73
CA SER A 342 23.51 19.95 4.95
C SER A 342 24.83 19.25 4.63
N TYR A 343 25.95 19.98 4.73
CA TYR A 343 27.27 19.40 4.53
C TYR A 343 27.79 18.68 5.76
N LYS A 344 28.22 17.44 5.57
CA LYS A 344 28.98 16.65 6.53
C LYS A 344 30.41 16.45 6.00
N GLU A 345 31.27 15.89 6.84
CA GLU A 345 32.69 15.69 6.51
C GLU A 345 32.88 14.91 5.20
N ASN A 346 32.13 13.81 5.03
CA ASN A 346 32.28 12.92 3.88
C ASN A 346 31.11 12.94 2.89
N TYR A 347 29.93 13.42 3.29
CA TYR A 347 28.70 13.36 2.49
C TYR A 347 27.87 14.62 2.69
N CYS A 348 26.81 14.80 1.91
CA CYS A 348 25.82 15.83 2.17
C CYS A 348 24.39 15.29 2.07
N GLU A 349 23.46 16.04 2.65
CA GLU A 349 22.03 15.73 2.66
C GLU A 349 21.28 16.89 2.02
N ILE A 350 20.35 16.60 1.12
CA ILE A 350 19.59 17.62 0.37
C ILE A 350 18.12 17.58 0.80
N ASN A 351 17.57 18.73 1.17
CA ASN A 351 16.14 18.89 1.42
C ASN A 351 15.40 19.28 0.14
N GLN A 352 14.89 18.28 -0.59
CA GLN A 352 14.24 18.47 -1.88
C GLN A 352 12.88 19.18 -1.76
N ILE A 353 12.20 19.06 -0.62
CA ILE A 353 10.90 19.72 -0.41
C ILE A 353 11.09 21.23 -0.20
N GLU A 354 12.10 21.63 0.58
CA GLU A 354 12.43 23.05 0.73
C GLU A 354 12.91 23.65 -0.60
N ASP A 355 13.65 22.88 -1.40
CA ASP A 355 14.04 23.28 -2.74
C ASP A 355 12.83 23.55 -3.65
N ILE A 356 11.85 22.66 -3.67
CA ILE A 356 10.57 22.88 -4.37
C ILE A 356 9.89 24.18 -3.91
N ILE A 357 9.81 24.41 -2.59
CA ILE A 357 9.18 25.61 -2.02
C ILE A 357 9.91 26.88 -2.50
N ASP A 358 11.24 26.89 -2.45
CA ASP A 358 12.05 28.02 -2.88
C ASP A 358 11.93 28.31 -4.38
N VAL A 359 11.87 27.27 -5.20
CA VAL A 359 11.64 27.40 -6.65
C VAL A 359 10.27 28.01 -6.91
N LEU A 360 9.21 27.49 -6.27
CA LEU A 360 7.84 27.98 -6.46
C LEU A 360 7.64 29.42 -5.95
N LYS A 361 8.34 29.84 -4.89
CA LYS A 361 8.33 31.25 -4.43
C LYS A 361 8.91 32.22 -5.46
N LYS A 362 9.82 31.76 -6.31
CA LYS A 362 10.43 32.57 -7.38
C LYS A 362 9.63 32.49 -8.67
N ASP A 363 9.21 31.29 -9.05
CA ASP A 363 8.41 31.00 -10.23
C ASP A 363 7.32 29.97 -9.89
N LEU A 364 6.12 30.48 -9.63
CA LEU A 364 4.92 29.68 -9.34
C LEU A 364 4.59 28.69 -10.47
N TYR A 365 5.01 28.94 -11.71
CA TYR A 365 4.65 28.11 -12.85
C TYR A 365 5.72 27.11 -13.26
N SER A 366 6.83 27.05 -12.51
CA SER A 366 7.94 26.15 -12.75
C SER A 366 7.47 24.70 -12.92
N LYS A 367 8.02 24.04 -13.93
CA LYS A 367 7.77 22.61 -14.20
C LYS A 367 8.84 21.70 -13.59
N ALA A 368 9.86 22.28 -12.95
CA ALA A 368 11.02 21.60 -12.38
C ALA A 368 10.86 21.23 -10.89
N CYS A 369 9.67 21.41 -10.31
CA CYS A 369 9.39 21.16 -8.89
C CYS A 369 9.20 19.65 -8.61
N VAL A 370 10.30 18.93 -8.51
CA VAL A 370 10.37 17.47 -8.41
C VAL A 370 11.17 17.03 -7.18
N ALA A 371 10.76 15.94 -6.54
CA ALA A 371 11.59 15.23 -5.57
C ALA A 371 11.57 13.72 -5.85
N ILE A 372 12.69 13.05 -5.54
CA ILE A 372 12.86 11.61 -5.72
C ILE A 372 13.31 10.96 -4.41
N THR A 373 12.90 9.71 -4.21
CA THR A 373 13.40 8.91 -3.08
C THR A 373 14.25 7.73 -3.56
N TRP A 374 14.16 7.38 -4.83
CA TRP A 374 14.99 6.34 -5.44
C TRP A 374 16.44 6.82 -5.53
N HIS A 375 17.36 6.06 -4.94
CA HIS A 375 18.79 6.38 -4.98
C HIS A 375 19.53 5.30 -5.79
N PRO A 376 20.01 5.60 -7.01
CA PRO A 376 20.63 4.60 -7.88
C PRO A 376 21.77 3.82 -7.22
N ALA A 377 22.62 4.48 -6.42
CA ALA A 377 23.77 3.80 -5.79
C ALA A 377 23.38 2.85 -4.66
N ASP A 378 22.19 3.00 -4.07
CA ASP A 378 21.69 2.08 -3.04
C ASP A 378 20.97 0.91 -3.70
N GLU A 379 20.17 1.23 -4.71
CA GLU A 379 19.21 0.32 -5.31
C GLU A 379 19.86 -0.61 -6.34
N LEU A 380 20.80 -0.12 -7.16
CA LEU A 380 21.54 -0.95 -8.12
C LEU A 380 22.51 -1.89 -7.43
N MET A 381 23.07 -1.45 -6.29
CA MET A 381 23.99 -2.24 -5.48
C MET A 381 23.27 -3.22 -4.54
N ARG A 382 21.93 -3.18 -4.51
CA ARG A 382 21.07 -4.00 -3.63
C ARG A 382 21.54 -3.95 -2.17
N LYS A 383 22.00 -2.77 -1.71
CA LYS A 383 22.55 -2.58 -0.35
C LYS A 383 21.54 -2.93 0.73
N HIS A 384 20.26 -2.79 0.42
CA HIS A 384 19.14 -3.16 1.28
C HIS A 384 18.22 -4.14 0.56
N LYS A 385 17.59 -5.06 1.31
CA LYS A 385 16.50 -5.90 0.79
C LYS A 385 15.23 -5.10 0.45
N SER A 386 15.11 -3.86 0.91
CA SER A 386 13.90 -3.04 0.78
C SER A 386 14.24 -1.70 0.13
N SER A 387 13.80 -1.50 -1.13
CA SER A 387 13.86 -0.22 -1.84
C SER A 387 12.58 0.60 -1.62
N PRO A 388 12.61 1.94 -1.71
CA PRO A 388 11.43 2.78 -1.47
C PRO A 388 10.32 2.49 -2.48
N CYS A 389 9.06 2.45 -2.03
CA CYS A 389 7.91 2.25 -2.93
C CYS A 389 7.46 3.56 -3.57
N LEU A 390 7.36 4.66 -2.80
CA LEU A 390 7.33 6.01 -3.37
C LEU A 390 8.64 6.18 -4.12
N VAL A 391 8.62 6.71 -5.35
CA VAL A 391 9.83 6.91 -6.17
C VAL A 391 10.01 8.38 -6.50
N PHE A 392 8.91 9.06 -6.82
CA PHE A 392 8.89 10.40 -7.39
C PHE A 392 7.66 11.17 -6.93
N LEU A 393 7.80 12.47 -6.73
CA LEU A 393 6.69 13.41 -6.66
C LEU A 393 6.99 14.68 -7.46
N GLN A 394 5.92 15.33 -7.93
CA GLN A 394 5.98 16.60 -8.63
C GLN A 394 4.85 17.52 -8.17
N ALA A 395 5.21 18.75 -7.79
CA ALA A 395 4.26 19.81 -7.50
C ALA A 395 4.07 20.69 -8.74
N LEU A 396 2.82 20.95 -9.12
CA LEU A 396 2.47 21.81 -10.24
C LEU A 396 1.30 22.71 -9.86
N ILE A 397 1.34 23.97 -10.29
CA ILE A 397 0.23 24.90 -10.08
C ILE A 397 -0.70 24.91 -11.29
N GLN A 398 -2.00 24.77 -11.05
CA GLN A 398 -3.07 24.90 -12.04
C GLN A 398 -4.29 25.53 -11.37
N GLU A 399 -4.92 26.51 -12.04
CA GLU A 399 -6.08 27.24 -11.49
C GLU A 399 -5.83 27.77 -10.07
N GLU A 400 -4.64 28.36 -9.86
CA GLU A 400 -4.18 28.91 -8.56
C GLU A 400 -4.15 27.89 -7.40
N LYS A 401 -4.13 26.59 -7.71
CA LYS A 401 -4.04 25.51 -6.73
C LYS A 401 -2.82 24.62 -6.97
N LEU A 402 -2.25 24.11 -5.87
CA LEU A 402 -1.12 23.19 -5.94
C LEU A 402 -1.59 21.75 -6.14
N ASN A 403 -1.43 21.23 -7.35
CA ASN A 403 -1.59 19.82 -7.65
C ASN A 403 -0.30 19.07 -7.29
N LEU A 404 -0.43 17.90 -6.64
CA LEU A 404 0.69 17.02 -6.34
C LEU A 404 0.50 15.68 -7.05
N THR A 405 1.44 15.30 -7.91
CA THR A 405 1.49 13.97 -8.53
C THR A 405 2.56 13.13 -7.87
N VAL A 406 2.23 11.92 -7.44
CA VAL A 406 3.15 11.00 -6.75
C VAL A 406 3.13 9.64 -7.43
N PHE A 407 4.31 9.07 -7.67
CA PHE A 407 4.46 7.74 -8.25
C PHE A 407 4.99 6.73 -7.24
N PHE A 408 4.25 5.63 -7.08
CA PHE A 408 4.63 4.45 -6.31
C PHE A 408 4.88 3.26 -7.24
N ARG A 409 6.07 2.64 -7.19
CA ARG A 409 6.40 1.47 -8.03
C ARG A 409 5.63 0.19 -7.66
N SER A 410 5.21 0.06 -6.39
CA SER A 410 4.45 -1.06 -5.85
C SER A 410 3.70 -0.59 -4.61
N HIS A 411 2.40 -0.86 -4.54
CA HIS A 411 1.52 -0.21 -3.57
C HIS A 411 0.53 -1.20 -2.97
N ASP A 412 0.72 -1.55 -1.68
CA ASP A 412 -0.27 -2.32 -0.92
C ASP A 412 -1.52 -1.47 -0.70
N MET A 413 -2.57 -1.79 -1.44
CA MET A 413 -3.81 -1.00 -1.44
C MET A 413 -4.68 -1.25 -0.21
N VAL A 414 -4.38 -2.24 0.63
CA VAL A 414 -5.17 -2.54 1.85
C VAL A 414 -4.55 -1.90 3.09
N GLN A 415 -3.22 -1.80 3.16
CA GLN A 415 -2.55 -1.29 4.36
C GLN A 415 -1.67 -0.07 4.11
N GLY A 416 -0.94 -0.02 2.99
CA GLY A 416 0.04 1.03 2.73
C GLY A 416 -0.59 2.30 2.18
N TRP A 417 -1.43 2.14 1.16
CA TRP A 417 -2.08 3.24 0.44
C TRP A 417 -2.76 4.31 1.30
N PRO A 418 -3.60 3.97 2.29
CA PRO A 418 -4.31 5.01 3.05
C PRO A 418 -3.35 5.97 3.78
N GLU A 419 -2.35 5.44 4.47
CA GLU A 419 -1.33 6.24 5.17
C GLU A 419 -0.48 7.02 4.17
N ASN A 420 -0.08 6.37 3.07
CA ASN A 420 0.67 7.01 2.01
C ASN A 420 -0.10 8.19 1.39
N ALA A 421 -1.40 8.05 1.16
CA ALA A 421 -2.24 9.12 0.63
C ALA A 421 -2.32 10.32 1.59
N TYR A 422 -2.55 10.08 2.89
CA TYR A 422 -2.54 11.16 3.89
C TYR A 422 -1.16 11.80 4.09
N GLY A 423 -0.09 11.02 3.96
CA GLY A 423 1.28 11.55 3.98
C GLY A 423 1.57 12.44 2.78
N CYS A 424 1.14 12.04 1.58
CA CYS A 424 1.26 12.86 0.37
C CYS A 424 0.39 14.12 0.46
N ALA A 425 -0.83 14.01 1.00
CA ALA A 425 -1.69 15.16 1.27
C ALA A 425 -1.04 16.16 2.24
N ALA A 426 -0.29 15.67 3.23
CA ALA A 426 0.44 16.54 4.16
C ALA A 426 1.63 17.25 3.50
N ILE A 427 2.40 16.55 2.65
CA ILE A 427 3.45 17.18 1.83
C ILE A 427 2.85 18.26 0.93
N GLN A 428 1.74 17.95 0.24
CA GLN A 428 1.02 18.90 -0.60
C GLN A 428 0.62 20.15 0.19
N ASN A 429 0.05 19.95 1.39
CA ASN A 429 -0.38 21.04 2.26
C ASN A 429 0.78 21.90 2.78
N GLU A 430 1.93 21.29 3.11
CA GLU A 430 3.12 22.03 3.50
C GLU A 430 3.63 22.94 2.38
N ILE A 431 3.77 22.40 1.16
CA ILE A 431 4.26 23.17 0.02
C ILE A 431 3.27 24.29 -0.32
N ALA A 432 1.97 23.98 -0.41
CA ALA A 432 0.92 24.94 -0.73
C ALA A 432 0.86 26.08 0.31
N GLY A 433 0.88 25.74 1.60
CA GLY A 433 0.90 26.71 2.70
C GLY A 433 2.15 27.58 2.70
N ALA A 434 3.32 27.03 2.38
CA ALA A 434 4.58 27.77 2.34
C ALA A 434 4.65 28.81 1.21
N ILE A 435 3.87 28.63 0.14
CA ILE A 435 3.78 29.57 -1.00
C ILE A 435 2.49 30.40 -1.01
N GLY A 436 1.58 30.16 -0.06
CA GLY A 436 0.37 30.96 0.14
C GLY A 436 -0.79 30.65 -0.82
N ILE A 437 -0.91 29.40 -1.29
CA ILE A 437 -2.05 28.97 -2.13
C ILE A 437 -2.75 27.75 -1.56
N GLU A 438 -3.92 27.43 -2.12
CA GLU A 438 -4.71 26.28 -1.70
C GLU A 438 -4.22 24.96 -2.32
N PRO A 439 -4.30 23.83 -1.60
CA PRO A 439 -4.11 22.51 -2.19
C PRO A 439 -5.15 22.21 -3.28
N GLY A 440 -4.68 21.70 -4.41
CA GLY A 440 -5.48 21.19 -5.52
C GLY A 440 -5.62 19.67 -5.49
N LEU A 441 -5.63 19.07 -6.68
CA LEU A 441 -5.73 17.62 -6.86
C LEU A 441 -4.49 16.91 -6.30
N LEU A 442 -4.72 15.83 -5.55
CA LEU A 442 -3.68 14.84 -5.25
C LEU A 442 -3.84 13.66 -6.20
N ILE A 443 -2.80 13.40 -6.99
CA ILE A 443 -2.76 12.35 -8.00
C ILE A 443 -1.75 11.30 -7.55
N ILE A 444 -2.19 10.07 -7.33
CA ILE A 444 -1.33 8.96 -6.93
C ILE A 444 -1.34 7.91 -8.03
N ILE A 445 -0.19 7.72 -8.67
CA ILE A 445 0.03 6.70 -9.69
C ILE A 445 0.71 5.52 -9.04
N SER A 446 0.11 4.34 -9.15
CA SER A 446 0.61 3.10 -8.56
C SER A 446 0.96 2.11 -9.67
N GLY A 447 2.26 1.94 -9.94
CA GLY A 447 2.77 1.07 -10.99
C GLY A 447 2.33 -0.38 -10.85
N SER A 448 2.30 -0.90 -9.62
CA SER A 448 1.60 -2.15 -9.25
C SER A 448 0.67 -1.87 -8.07
N ALA A 449 -0.62 -1.77 -8.35
CA ALA A 449 -1.68 -1.55 -7.37
C ALA A 449 -2.26 -2.89 -6.91
N GLN A 450 -1.86 -3.34 -5.73
CA GLN A 450 -2.00 -4.75 -5.34
C GLN A 450 -2.85 -4.96 -4.09
N ILE A 451 -3.65 -6.03 -4.14
CA ILE A 451 -4.39 -6.61 -3.01
C ILE A 451 -3.83 -8.01 -2.78
N TYR A 452 -3.38 -8.29 -1.57
CA TYR A 452 -2.95 -9.63 -1.19
C TYR A 452 -4.12 -10.58 -0.97
N ASN A 453 -3.93 -11.85 -1.32
CA ASN A 453 -4.97 -12.89 -1.27
C ASN A 453 -5.58 -13.11 0.13
N ASN A 454 -4.79 -12.94 1.19
CA ASN A 454 -5.22 -13.01 2.59
C ASN A 454 -6.23 -11.92 3.00
N TYR A 455 -6.52 -10.95 2.12
CA TYR A 455 -7.51 -9.89 2.35
C TYR A 455 -8.77 -10.02 1.51
N TYR A 456 -8.88 -11.00 0.62
CA TYR A 456 -10.01 -11.09 -0.33
C TYR A 456 -11.37 -11.23 0.37
N GLN A 457 -11.46 -12.04 1.42
CA GLN A 457 -12.71 -12.23 2.14
C GLN A 457 -13.14 -10.95 2.85
N GLN A 458 -12.20 -10.27 3.51
CA GLN A 458 -12.47 -9.01 4.19
C GLN A 458 -12.85 -7.89 3.20
N ILE A 459 -12.24 -7.87 2.02
CA ILE A 459 -12.60 -6.94 0.94
C ILE A 459 -14.01 -7.22 0.43
N LYS A 460 -14.40 -8.49 0.27
CA LYS A 460 -15.75 -8.86 -0.15
C LYS A 460 -16.80 -8.35 0.85
N GLU A 461 -16.55 -8.51 2.14
CA GLU A 461 -17.40 -7.97 3.22
C GLU A 461 -17.47 -6.43 3.16
N MET A 462 -16.33 -5.76 3.00
CA MET A 462 -16.23 -4.30 2.87
C MET A 462 -17.01 -3.78 1.65
N LEU A 463 -16.79 -4.35 0.47
CA LEU A 463 -17.45 -3.91 -0.76
C LEU A 463 -18.96 -4.10 -0.71
N LYS A 464 -19.45 -5.13 0.00
CA LYS A 464 -20.88 -5.33 0.26
C LYS A 464 -21.42 -4.23 1.18
N LYS A 465 -20.69 -3.87 2.24
CA LYS A 465 -21.07 -2.80 3.17
C LYS A 465 -21.15 -1.43 2.49
N TYR A 466 -20.24 -1.13 1.57
CA TYR A 466 -20.10 0.19 0.94
C TYR A 466 -20.61 0.27 -0.50
N ALA A 467 -21.43 -0.69 -0.95
CA ALA A 467 -21.92 -0.72 -2.33
C ALA A 467 -22.68 0.55 -2.77
N GLY A 468 -23.30 1.27 -1.83
CA GLY A 468 -24.11 2.47 -2.08
C GLY A 468 -23.35 3.78 -2.24
N LEU A 469 -22.05 3.86 -1.89
CA LEU A 469 -21.25 5.09 -1.97
C LEU A 469 -20.87 5.50 -3.41
N ARG A 470 -21.35 4.78 -4.42
CA ARG A 470 -20.94 4.92 -5.82
C ARG A 470 -21.68 6.01 -6.61
N LYS A 471 -22.39 6.92 -5.94
CA LYS A 471 -23.35 7.82 -6.60
C LYS A 471 -22.80 9.18 -7.00
N ASP A 472 -21.62 9.58 -6.53
CA ASP A 472 -21.07 10.89 -6.89
C ASP A 472 -20.36 10.80 -8.25
N CYS A 473 -21.12 11.04 -9.32
CA CYS A 473 -20.56 11.31 -10.65
C CYS A 473 -20.36 12.82 -10.81
N HIS A 474 -19.13 13.29 -10.60
CA HIS A 474 -18.72 14.65 -10.95
C HIS A 474 -18.01 14.66 -12.30
N ASP A 475 -18.78 14.46 -13.38
CA ASP A 475 -18.26 14.57 -14.74
C ASP A 475 -18.44 16.00 -15.26
N LYS A 476 -17.43 16.85 -15.05
CA LYS A 476 -17.41 18.22 -15.61
C LYS A 476 -17.41 18.25 -17.14
N ARG A 477 -17.01 17.16 -17.81
CA ARG A 477 -17.04 17.05 -19.29
C ARG A 477 -18.42 16.65 -19.80
N GLY A 478 -19.28 16.15 -18.91
CA GLY A 478 -20.64 15.68 -19.16
C GLY A 478 -21.71 16.77 -19.27
N ASN A 479 -21.40 18.05 -19.43
CA ASN A 479 -22.46 19.06 -19.45
C ASN A 479 -23.12 19.18 -20.84
N TYR A 480 -23.93 18.18 -21.21
CA TYR A 480 -24.63 18.08 -22.50
C TYR A 480 -26.07 18.55 -22.39
N GLN A 481 -26.46 19.45 -23.30
CA GLN A 481 -27.86 19.81 -23.51
C GLN A 481 -28.38 19.20 -24.81
N ILE A 482 -29.55 18.59 -24.77
CA ILE A 482 -30.21 17.98 -25.92
C ILE A 482 -31.52 18.71 -26.19
N ARG A 483 -31.77 19.00 -27.47
CA ARG A 483 -33.02 19.62 -27.93
C ARG A 483 -33.34 19.18 -29.34
N ILE A 484 -34.61 19.30 -29.72
CA ILE A 484 -35.05 19.04 -31.09
C ILE A 484 -35.28 20.40 -31.78
N GLU A 485 -34.59 20.63 -32.89
CA GLU A 485 -34.71 21.84 -33.71
C GLU A 485 -34.73 21.46 -35.19
N ASN A 486 -35.66 22.03 -35.97
CA ASN A 486 -35.71 21.87 -37.43
C ASN A 486 -35.65 20.41 -37.93
N ASP A 487 -36.39 19.50 -37.29
CA ASP A 487 -36.43 18.06 -37.62
C ASP A 487 -35.07 17.34 -37.41
N GLU A 488 -34.23 17.88 -36.54
CA GLU A 488 -32.97 17.27 -36.11
C GLU A 488 -32.82 17.30 -34.59
N ILE A 489 -32.10 16.31 -34.06
CA ILE A 489 -31.62 16.31 -32.68
C ILE A 489 -30.36 17.16 -32.65
N VAL A 490 -30.33 18.14 -31.76
CA VAL A 490 -29.23 19.06 -31.52
C VAL A 490 -28.66 18.79 -30.14
N VAL A 491 -27.37 18.51 -30.09
CA VAL A 491 -26.62 18.26 -28.86
C VAL A 491 -25.55 19.33 -28.71
N VAL A 492 -25.51 20.00 -27.57
CA VAL A 492 -24.53 21.05 -27.29
C VAL A 492 -23.77 20.72 -26.02
N VAL A 493 -22.45 20.80 -26.09
CA VAL A 493 -21.57 20.74 -24.91
C VAL A 493 -21.43 22.14 -24.35
N LEU A 494 -21.75 22.31 -23.08
CA LEU A 494 -21.70 23.60 -22.40
C LEU A 494 -20.54 23.62 -21.41
N HIS A 495 -19.78 24.71 -21.37
CA HIS A 495 -18.78 24.89 -20.33
C HIS A 495 -19.48 24.88 -18.95
N PRO A 496 -19.02 24.04 -17.99
CA PRO A 496 -19.75 23.77 -16.75
C PRO A 496 -19.98 25.01 -15.88
N GLU A 497 -19.09 26.01 -15.95
CA GLU A 497 -19.17 27.19 -15.07
C GLU A 497 -19.86 28.40 -15.69
N ASN A 498 -19.72 28.63 -17.00
CA ASN A 498 -20.19 29.84 -17.67
C ASN A 498 -21.26 29.57 -18.74
N GLY A 499 -21.61 28.30 -18.99
CA GLY A 499 -22.65 27.91 -19.94
C GLY A 499 -22.33 28.17 -21.40
N LYS A 500 -21.09 28.56 -21.75
CA LYS A 500 -20.70 28.80 -23.13
C LYS A 500 -20.76 27.51 -23.95
N GLU A 501 -21.38 27.56 -25.12
CA GLU A 501 -21.33 26.45 -26.09
C GLU A 501 -19.86 26.20 -26.52
N LEU A 502 -19.38 24.99 -26.27
CA LEU A 502 -18.04 24.54 -26.63
C LEU A 502 -18.06 23.78 -27.95
N GLU A 503 -19.00 22.84 -28.08
CA GLU A 503 -19.16 21.99 -29.26
C GLU A 503 -20.64 21.74 -29.53
N LYS A 504 -20.98 21.55 -30.81
CA LYS A 504 -22.35 21.30 -31.26
C LYS A 504 -22.37 20.13 -32.24
N TYR A 505 -23.31 19.22 -32.02
CA TYR A 505 -23.56 18.06 -32.87
C TYR A 505 -25.02 18.07 -33.32
N THR A 506 -25.27 17.74 -34.58
CA THR A 506 -26.62 17.54 -35.11
C THR A 506 -26.74 16.19 -35.82
N GLY A 507 -27.93 15.62 -35.80
CA GLY A 507 -28.25 14.37 -36.48
C GLY A 507 -29.72 14.00 -36.32
N LYS A 508 -30.18 13.02 -37.11
CA LYS A 508 -31.57 12.56 -37.06
C LYS A 508 -31.78 11.34 -36.17
N THR A 509 -30.70 10.69 -35.74
CA THR A 509 -30.73 9.47 -34.93
C THR A 509 -29.67 9.53 -33.85
N ALA A 510 -29.91 8.87 -32.72
CA ALA A 510 -28.95 8.66 -31.66
C ALA A 510 -27.68 7.97 -32.18
N TYR A 511 -27.82 7.02 -33.12
CA TYR A 511 -26.69 6.30 -33.70
C TYR A 511 -25.71 7.23 -34.45
N GLN A 512 -26.23 8.17 -35.25
CA GLN A 512 -25.41 9.16 -35.95
C GLN A 512 -24.67 10.10 -34.98
N LEU A 513 -25.33 10.47 -33.89
CA LEU A 513 -24.75 11.34 -32.87
C LEU A 513 -23.73 10.61 -32.00
N LYS A 514 -23.95 9.31 -31.72
CA LYS A 514 -23.06 8.46 -30.93
C LYS A 514 -21.63 8.49 -31.45
N ASP A 515 -21.42 8.25 -32.74
CA ASP A 515 -20.05 8.21 -33.31
C ASP A 515 -19.38 9.59 -33.28
N LYS A 516 -20.15 10.67 -33.52
CA LYS A 516 -19.64 12.05 -33.46
C LYS A 516 -19.19 12.39 -32.04
N ILE A 517 -20.04 12.13 -31.04
CA ILE A 517 -19.77 12.45 -29.63
C ILE A 517 -18.67 11.53 -29.06
N ALA A 518 -18.71 10.23 -29.35
CA ALA A 518 -17.72 9.29 -28.81
C ALA A 518 -16.30 9.55 -29.34
N SER A 519 -16.16 10.15 -30.52
CA SER A 519 -14.86 10.50 -31.10
C SER A 519 -14.20 11.72 -30.45
N SER A 520 -14.97 12.57 -29.80
CA SER A 520 -14.52 13.84 -29.21
C SER A 520 -14.59 13.86 -27.68
N ALA A 521 -15.46 13.04 -27.10
CA ALA A 521 -15.76 13.06 -25.68
C ALA A 521 -15.15 11.87 -24.92
N SER A 522 -14.45 12.17 -23.83
CA SER A 522 -14.06 11.18 -22.81
C SER A 522 -14.92 11.38 -21.57
N LEU A 523 -16.14 10.82 -21.61
CA LEU A 523 -17.15 10.88 -20.55
C LEU A 523 -16.98 9.75 -19.53
N ASP A 524 -17.42 10.00 -18.31
CA ASP A 524 -17.66 8.91 -17.37
C ASP A 524 -18.68 7.92 -17.94
N THR A 525 -18.52 6.63 -17.65
CA THR A 525 -19.39 5.59 -18.20
C THR A 525 -20.85 5.78 -17.79
N GLY A 526 -21.12 6.20 -16.55
CA GLY A 526 -22.48 6.48 -16.10
C GLY A 526 -23.10 7.62 -16.90
N HIS A 527 -22.31 8.66 -17.17
CA HIS A 527 -22.74 9.78 -18.00
C HIS A 527 -22.97 9.35 -19.45
N ALA A 528 -22.07 8.58 -20.05
CA ALA A 528 -22.23 8.08 -21.41
C ALA A 528 -23.51 7.25 -21.58
N ILE A 529 -23.86 6.44 -20.57
CA ILE A 529 -25.11 5.66 -20.54
C ILE A 529 -26.33 6.60 -20.45
N TYR A 530 -26.29 7.58 -19.56
CA TYR A 530 -27.34 8.60 -19.43
C TYR A 530 -27.53 9.35 -20.76
N LEU A 531 -26.45 9.89 -21.33
CA LEU A 531 -26.48 10.62 -22.60
C LEU A 531 -27.04 9.75 -23.73
N GLY A 532 -26.63 8.48 -23.81
CA GLY A 532 -27.20 7.54 -24.78
C GLY A 532 -28.71 7.31 -24.59
N THR A 533 -29.18 7.27 -23.34
CA THR A 533 -30.61 7.11 -23.00
C THR A 533 -31.40 8.34 -23.44
N GLU A 534 -30.91 9.54 -23.14
CA GLU A 534 -31.56 10.79 -23.54
C GLU A 534 -31.57 10.98 -25.07
N LEU A 535 -30.50 10.58 -25.76
CA LEU A 535 -30.46 10.62 -27.23
C LEU A 535 -31.48 9.68 -27.85
N ALA A 536 -31.66 8.48 -27.28
CA ALA A 536 -32.68 7.54 -27.74
C ALA A 536 -34.10 8.08 -27.50
N ALA A 537 -34.33 8.72 -26.35
CA ALA A 537 -35.58 9.41 -26.04
C ALA A 537 -35.89 10.54 -27.04
N ALA A 538 -34.89 11.37 -27.36
CA ALA A 538 -35.02 12.44 -28.35
C ALA A 538 -35.31 11.90 -29.76
N GLU A 539 -34.69 10.79 -30.16
CA GLU A 539 -34.97 10.14 -31.44
C GLU A 539 -36.41 9.62 -31.53
N LEU A 540 -36.92 8.99 -30.46
CA LEU A 540 -38.32 8.54 -30.40
C LEU A 540 -39.29 9.73 -30.49
N ALA A 541 -39.04 10.78 -29.70
CA ALA A 541 -39.86 11.99 -29.74
C ALA A 541 -39.87 12.65 -31.12
N LEU A 542 -38.71 12.74 -31.78
CA LEU A 542 -38.59 13.26 -33.14
C LEU A 542 -39.42 12.43 -34.15
N LYS A 543 -39.30 11.10 -34.07
CA LYS A 543 -39.99 10.17 -34.97
C LYS A 543 -41.52 10.19 -34.80
N ASP A 544 -41.98 10.29 -33.56
CA ASP A 544 -43.40 10.27 -33.21
C ASP A 544 -44.03 11.68 -33.19
N HIS A 545 -43.24 12.70 -33.57
CA HIS A 545 -43.61 14.13 -33.53
C HIS A 545 -44.15 14.58 -32.17
N GLN A 546 -43.56 14.05 -31.09
CA GLN A 546 -43.86 14.41 -29.71
C GLN A 546 -42.86 15.45 -29.18
N PRO A 547 -43.23 16.27 -28.18
CA PRO A 547 -42.27 17.13 -27.51
C PRO A 547 -41.23 16.29 -26.76
N PHE A 548 -39.96 16.67 -26.88
CA PHE A 548 -38.87 16.13 -26.08
C PHE A 548 -38.50 17.11 -24.96
N GLU A 549 -38.34 16.59 -23.76
CA GLU A 549 -37.81 17.31 -22.60
C GLU A 549 -36.75 16.41 -21.95
N GLN A 550 -35.53 16.91 -21.87
CA GLN A 550 -34.40 16.21 -21.27
C GLN A 550 -34.65 16.03 -19.76
N ASP A 551 -34.13 14.95 -19.17
CA ASP A 551 -34.25 14.61 -17.73
C ASP A 551 -35.67 14.22 -17.26
N MET A 552 -36.62 14.08 -18.18
CA MET A 552 -37.93 13.52 -17.86
C MET A 552 -37.81 12.02 -17.61
N THR A 553 -38.19 11.60 -16.39
CA THR A 553 -38.29 10.18 -16.07
C THR A 553 -39.45 9.58 -16.86
N PHE A 554 -39.14 8.69 -17.79
CA PHE A 554 -40.15 7.84 -18.42
C PHE A 554 -40.76 6.96 -17.33
N ASN A 555 -41.98 7.29 -16.90
CA ASN A 555 -42.79 6.47 -15.97
C ASN A 555 -43.21 5.15 -16.59
#